data_AF-A0A1E3Y7T7-F1
#
_entry.id   AF-A0A1E3Y7T7-F1
#
_cell.length_a   1.000
_cell.length_b   1.000
_cell.length_c   1.000
_cell.angle_alpha   90.00
_cell.angle_beta   90.00
_cell.angle_gamma   90.00
#
_symmetry.space_group_name_H-M   'P 1'
#
loop_
_entity.id
_entity.type
_entity.pdbx_description
1 polymer ?
#
loop_
_entity_poly.entity_id
_entity_poly.type
_entity_poly.pdbx_seq_one_letter_code
_entity_poly.pdbx_strand_id
1 'polypeptide(L)'
;MAEKLPSHFVELVQDALLKSYWRRKAFRNVLRRNGVAEAFLDGWAEDESKRQLLDRLIPALERAERGHIVIKQLAVHLADQAAFPDLMGWADEKEKVASAKAAVAALKIYIERERSKAEVEAARVAIREEAARQRAEKVASQQDLRKSCKTPRSVWYMSACNGILTGHEAKQP
;
A
#
# COMPACT_ATOMS: atom_id res chain seq x y z
N MET A 1 6.15 -8.83 13.22
CA MET A 1 7.37 -7.98 13.33
C MET A 1 7.12 -6.75 12.50
N ALA A 2 7.20 -5.55 13.07
CA ALA A 2 6.98 -4.33 12.29
C ALA A 2 8.10 -4.21 11.25
N GLU A 3 7.73 -4.04 9.98
CA GLU A 3 8.70 -3.77 8.92
C GLU A 3 9.52 -2.52 9.31
N LYS A 4 10.84 -2.70 9.36
CA LYS A 4 11.77 -1.62 9.68
C LYS A 4 11.67 -0.55 8.60
N LEU A 5 11.51 0.70 9.00
CA LEU A 5 11.48 1.82 8.06
C LEU A 5 12.85 1.93 7.35
N PRO A 6 12.86 2.30 6.05
CA PRO A 6 14.11 2.60 5.36
C PRO A 6 14.87 3.74 6.06
N SER A 7 16.17 3.57 6.30
CA SER A 7 16.99 4.58 7.00
C SER A 7 16.95 5.95 6.32
N HIS A 8 17.07 5.97 5.00
CA HIS A 8 17.02 7.20 4.22
C HIS A 8 15.67 7.95 4.36
N PHE A 9 14.55 7.23 4.49
CA PHE A 9 13.25 7.85 4.73
C PHE A 9 13.24 8.56 6.09
N VAL A 10 13.77 7.90 7.12
CA VAL A 10 13.85 8.45 8.47
C VAL A 10 14.75 9.69 8.51
N GLU A 11 15.88 9.67 7.80
CA GLU A 11 16.77 10.83 7.64
C GLU A 11 16.06 12.02 6.98
N LEU A 12 15.31 11.79 5.90
CA LEU A 12 14.54 12.83 5.22
C LEU A 12 13.48 13.46 6.14
N VAL A 13 12.80 12.65 6.96
CA VAL A 13 11.81 13.14 7.94
C VAL A 13 12.48 13.98 9.02
N GLN A 14 13.62 13.52 9.57
CA GLN A 14 14.37 14.27 10.58
C GLN A 14 14.88 15.61 10.02
N ASP A 15 15.45 15.61 8.83
CA ASP A 15 15.99 16.79 8.18
C ASP A 15 14.89 17.83 7.91
N ALA A 16 13.75 17.37 7.37
CA ALA A 16 12.58 18.22 7.14
C ALA A 16 12.02 18.78 8.46
N LEU A 17 11.94 18.00 9.54
CA LEU A 17 11.52 18.47 10.87
C LEU A 17 12.43 19.59 11.40
N LEU A 18 13.74 19.37 11.36
CA LEU A 18 14.73 20.30 11.89
C LEU A 18 14.75 21.64 11.16
N LYS A 19 14.58 21.61 9.83
CA LYS A 19 14.58 22.81 8.99
C LYS A 19 13.23 23.54 8.97
N SER A 20 12.11 22.82 9.10
CA SER A 20 10.77 23.43 9.06
C SER A 20 10.37 24.15 10.35
N TYR A 21 10.92 23.71 11.49
CA TYR A 21 10.56 24.22 12.80
C TYR A 21 11.79 24.69 13.57
N TRP A 22 11.93 26.01 13.66
CA TRP A 22 13.03 26.66 14.35
C TRP A 22 12.76 26.82 15.86
N ARG A 23 11.56 27.28 16.24
CA ARG A 23 11.17 27.55 17.63
C ARG A 23 10.81 26.26 18.36
N ARG A 24 11.34 26.12 19.58
CA ARG A 24 11.11 24.97 20.47
C ARG A 24 9.63 24.67 20.69
N LYS A 25 8.81 25.70 20.92
CA LYS A 25 7.36 25.56 21.14
C LYS A 25 6.63 25.02 19.91
N ALA A 26 6.95 25.51 18.72
CA ALA A 26 6.36 25.04 17.47
C ALA A 26 6.72 23.56 17.21
N PHE A 27 8.00 23.23 17.40
CA PHE A 27 8.51 21.86 17.29
C PHE A 27 7.77 20.90 18.22
N ARG A 28 7.67 21.23 19.52
CA ARG A 28 6.96 20.41 20.51
C ARG A 28 5.50 20.18 20.13
N ASN A 29 4.81 21.23 19.68
CA ASN A 29 3.40 21.15 19.31
C ASN A 29 3.17 20.20 18.13
N VAL A 30 4.06 20.19 17.15
CA VAL A 30 3.95 19.31 15.97
C VAL A 30 4.16 17.85 16.37
N LEU A 31 5.17 17.57 17.19
CA LEU A 31 5.41 16.22 17.71
C LEU A 31 4.20 15.70 18.50
N ARG A 32 3.66 16.51 19.41
CA ARG A 32 2.43 16.18 20.17
C ARG A 32 1.26 15.87 19.25
N ARG A 33 0.98 16.74 18.27
CA ARG A 33 -0.16 16.59 17.35
C ARG A 33 -0.08 15.32 16.50
N ASN A 34 1.13 14.86 16.22
CA ASN A 34 1.38 13.64 15.45
C ASN A 34 1.53 12.40 16.34
N GLY A 35 1.17 12.46 17.62
CA GLY A 35 1.06 11.30 18.49
C GLY A 35 2.32 10.93 19.28
N VAL A 36 3.32 11.82 19.37
CA VAL A 36 4.41 11.64 20.34
C VAL A 36 3.86 11.86 21.76
N ALA A 37 4.13 10.92 22.65
CA ALA A 37 3.63 10.96 24.02
C ALA A 37 4.14 12.17 24.81
N GLU A 38 3.26 12.85 25.55
CA GLU A 38 3.65 14.01 26.38
C GLU A 38 4.73 13.64 27.39
N ALA A 39 4.65 12.46 28.02
CA ALA A 39 5.66 11.98 28.96
C ALA A 39 7.09 11.97 28.37
N PHE A 40 7.22 11.70 27.07
CA PHE A 40 8.52 11.75 26.39
C PHE A 40 8.99 13.18 26.12
N LEU A 41 8.05 14.07 25.78
CA LEU A 41 8.29 15.49 25.51
C LEU A 41 8.57 16.29 26.79
N ASP A 42 8.00 15.89 27.92
CA ASP A 42 8.28 16.48 29.23
C ASP A 42 9.70 16.19 29.71
N GLY A 43 10.29 15.07 29.26
CA GLY A 43 11.71 14.78 29.44
C GLY A 43 12.65 15.62 28.56
N TRP A 44 12.14 16.58 27.77
CA TRP A 44 12.98 17.50 26.99
C TRP A 44 13.62 18.56 27.88
N ALA A 45 14.88 18.34 28.24
CA ALA A 45 15.66 19.26 29.08
C ALA A 45 15.90 20.61 28.40
N GLU A 46 16.05 21.68 29.17
CA GLU A 46 16.18 23.04 28.63
C GLU A 46 17.46 23.24 27.79
N ASP A 47 18.54 22.58 28.20
CA ASP A 47 19.86 22.55 27.56
C ASP A 47 19.94 21.56 26.38
N GLU A 48 18.97 20.66 26.24
CA GLU A 48 18.90 19.69 25.15
C GLU A 48 18.47 20.36 23.82
N SER A 49 19.31 20.23 22.80
CA SER A 49 19.01 20.70 21.44
C SER A 49 17.95 19.84 20.74
N LYS A 50 17.28 20.41 19.72
CA LYS A 50 16.30 19.67 18.89
C LYS A 50 16.90 18.42 18.22
N ARG A 51 18.18 18.45 17.87
CA ARG A 51 18.89 17.32 17.25
C ARG A 51 19.02 16.17 18.25
N GLN A 52 19.54 16.47 19.44
CA GLN A 52 19.66 15.50 20.54
C GLN A 52 18.30 14.89 20.90
N LEU A 53 17.24 15.70 20.96
CA LEU A 53 15.87 15.20 21.15
C LEU A 53 15.46 14.20 20.05
N LEU A 54 15.74 14.50 18.77
CA LEU A 54 15.41 13.58 17.68
C LEU A 54 16.25 12.30 17.72
N ASP A 55 17.53 12.40 18.08
CA ASP A 55 18.45 11.27 18.20
C ASP A 55 17.97 10.26 19.25
N ARG A 56 17.27 10.72 20.30
CA ARG A 56 16.59 9.82 21.27
C ARG A 56 15.17 9.42 20.84
N LEU A 57 14.42 10.32 20.21
CA LEU A 57 13.01 10.10 19.85
C LEU A 57 12.87 9.05 18.76
N ILE A 58 13.66 9.16 17.69
CA ILE A 58 13.49 8.31 16.51
C ILE A 58 13.75 6.84 16.84
N PRO A 59 14.87 6.47 17.51
CA PRO A 59 15.06 5.07 17.92
C PRO A 59 14.00 4.57 18.90
N ALA A 60 13.44 5.46 19.74
CA ALA A 60 12.35 5.08 20.64
C ALA A 60 11.06 4.79 19.87
N LEU A 61 10.75 5.57 18.83
CA LEU A 61 9.62 5.32 17.93
C LEU A 61 9.82 4.06 17.09
N GLU A 62 11.02 3.80 16.57
CA GLU A 62 11.30 2.56 15.81
C GLU A 62 11.15 1.29 16.66
N ARG A 63 11.38 1.38 17.97
CA ARG A 63 11.17 0.27 18.91
C ARG A 63 9.71 0.10 19.33
N ALA A 64 8.89 1.13 19.21
CA ALA A 64 7.49 1.11 19.62
C ALA A 64 6.61 0.53 18.50
N GLU A 65 5.64 -0.32 18.88
CA GLU A 65 4.72 -0.98 17.94
C GLU A 65 3.99 0.01 17.00
N ARG A 66 3.62 1.18 17.53
CA ARG A 66 2.93 2.25 16.79
C ARG A 66 3.85 3.38 16.33
N GLY A 67 5.15 3.35 16.65
CA GLY A 67 6.01 4.49 16.35
C GLY A 67 6.32 4.66 14.86
N HIS A 68 6.28 3.58 14.07
CA HIS A 68 6.37 3.70 12.60
C HIS A 68 5.19 4.48 12.00
N ILE A 69 4.00 4.38 12.61
CA ILE A 69 2.82 5.14 12.20
C ILE A 69 3.05 6.63 12.47
N VAL A 70 3.58 6.96 13.64
CA VAL A 70 3.93 8.35 14.01
C VAL A 70 4.94 8.95 13.04
N ILE A 71 6.00 8.22 12.67
CA ILE A 71 7.01 8.71 11.71
C ILE A 71 6.37 8.93 10.32
N LYS A 72 5.51 8.01 9.85
CA LYS A 72 4.78 8.19 8.58
C LYS A 72 3.82 9.38 8.63
N GLN A 73 3.12 9.59 9.74
CA GLN A 73 2.23 10.74 9.93
C GLN A 73 3.00 12.06 9.90
N LEU A 74 4.15 12.13 10.59
CA LEU A 74 5.06 13.27 10.52
C LEU A 74 5.51 13.55 9.09
N ALA A 75 5.84 12.50 8.32
CA ALA A 75 6.26 12.65 6.94
C ALA A 75 5.17 13.27 6.06
N VAL A 76 3.92 12.80 6.20
CA VAL A 76 2.76 13.35 5.47
C VAL A 76 2.49 14.79 5.91
N HIS A 77 2.48 15.07 7.22
CA HIS A 77 2.30 16.43 7.75
C HIS A 77 3.33 17.42 7.20
N LEU A 78 4.61 17.00 7.12
CA LEU A 78 5.69 17.83 6.56
C LEU A 78 5.53 18.03 5.05
N ALA A 79 5.13 16.98 4.32
CA ALA A 79 4.85 17.09 2.90
C ALA A 79 3.68 18.07 2.63
N ASP A 80 2.63 18.05 3.42
CA ASP A 80 1.48 18.94 3.20
C ASP A 80 1.75 20.40 3.61
N GLN A 81 2.91 20.68 4.23
CA GLN A 81 3.26 22.02 4.68
C GLN A 81 3.49 22.99 3.51
N ALA A 82 2.56 23.94 3.35
CA ALA A 82 2.62 24.97 2.29
C ALA A 82 3.45 26.21 2.67
N ALA A 83 3.53 26.53 3.97
CA ALA A 83 4.18 27.74 4.48
C ALA A 83 5.05 27.44 5.71
N PHE A 84 5.98 28.36 6.00
CA PHE A 84 6.95 28.24 7.10
C PHE A 84 6.88 29.48 8.02
N PRO A 85 5.74 29.72 8.70
CA PRO A 85 5.57 30.92 9.53
C PRO A 85 6.57 30.99 10.69
N ASP A 86 7.07 29.84 11.16
CA ASP A 86 8.03 29.77 12.26
C ASP A 86 9.42 30.31 11.90
N LEU A 87 9.72 30.36 10.60
CA LEU A 87 10.97 30.85 10.02
C LEU A 87 10.91 32.34 9.67
N MET A 88 9.73 32.97 9.77
CA MET A 88 9.56 34.40 9.49
C MET A 88 10.12 35.27 10.61
N GLY A 89 10.69 36.42 10.24
CA GLY A 89 11.22 37.42 11.17
C GLY A 89 12.64 37.12 11.69
N TRP A 90 13.33 36.15 11.09
CA TRP A 90 14.76 35.91 11.33
C TRP A 90 15.60 36.67 10.30
N ALA A 91 16.82 37.09 10.68
CA ALA A 91 17.71 37.83 9.77
C ALA A 91 18.05 37.02 8.49
N ASP A 92 18.15 35.70 8.64
CA ASP A 92 18.42 34.69 7.63
C ASP A 92 17.14 33.99 7.12
N GLU A 93 15.98 34.62 7.24
CA GLU A 93 14.67 34.05 6.86
C GLU A 93 14.69 33.43 5.45
N LYS A 94 15.22 34.15 4.45
CA LYS A 94 15.24 33.69 3.06
C LYS A 94 15.99 32.36 2.91
N GLU A 95 17.13 32.22 3.57
CA GLU A 95 17.95 31.02 3.54
C GLU A 95 17.27 29.86 4.28
N LYS A 96 16.73 30.13 5.48
CA LYS A 96 15.99 29.14 6.27
C LYS A 96 14.78 28.59 5.52
N VAL A 97 13.99 29.47 4.91
CA VAL A 97 12.80 29.08 4.13
C VAL A 97 13.21 28.28 2.90
N ALA A 98 14.27 28.67 2.19
CA ALA A 98 14.78 27.91 1.05
C ALA A 98 15.26 26.51 1.46
N SER A 99 16.00 26.41 2.56
CA SER A 99 16.48 25.15 3.13
C SER A 99 15.33 24.22 3.56
N ALA A 100 14.31 24.76 4.23
CA ALA A 100 13.13 24.01 4.64
C ALA A 100 12.31 23.51 3.43
N LYS A 101 12.12 24.37 2.41
CA LYS A 101 11.47 23.97 1.16
C LYS A 101 12.22 22.84 0.45
N ALA A 102 13.55 22.91 0.39
CA ALA A 102 14.37 21.88 -0.23
C ALA A 102 14.25 20.54 0.52
N ALA A 103 14.29 20.54 1.85
CA ALA A 103 14.13 19.33 2.66
C ALA A 103 12.73 18.71 2.50
N VAL A 104 11.68 19.52 2.55
CA VAL A 104 10.29 19.07 2.32
C VAL A 104 10.11 18.54 0.89
N ALA A 105 10.71 19.18 -0.12
CA ALA A 105 10.65 18.71 -1.50
C ALA A 105 11.34 17.35 -1.68
N ALA A 106 12.52 17.15 -1.08
CA ALA A 106 13.20 15.86 -1.09
C ALA A 106 12.33 14.74 -0.48
N LEU A 107 11.70 15.03 0.66
CA LEU A 107 10.75 14.11 1.31
C LEU A 107 9.54 13.79 0.42
N LYS A 108 8.95 14.81 -0.24
CA LYS A 108 7.84 14.63 -1.19
C LYS A 108 8.21 13.70 -2.34
N ILE A 109 9.36 13.94 -2.96
CA ILE A 109 9.86 13.12 -4.07
C ILE A 109 10.00 11.66 -3.62
N TYR A 110 10.53 11.44 -2.42
CA TYR A 110 10.65 10.09 -1.87
C TYR A 110 9.27 9.43 -1.67
N ILE A 111 8.33 10.12 -1.02
CA ILE A 111 6.98 9.59 -0.78
C ILE A 111 6.28 9.24 -2.10
N GLU A 112 6.35 10.13 -3.09
CA GLU A 112 5.72 9.92 -4.39
C GLU A 112 6.35 8.72 -5.12
N ARG A 113 7.68 8.63 -5.12
CA ARG A 113 8.39 7.48 -5.69
C ARG A 113 7.97 6.16 -5.05
N GLU A 114 7.83 6.10 -3.73
CA GLU A 114 7.39 4.89 -3.04
C GLU A 114 5.93 4.55 -3.36
N ARG A 115 5.04 5.55 -3.51
CA ARG A 115 3.66 5.34 -3.96
C ARG A 115 3.61 4.77 -5.37
N SER A 116 4.32 5.38 -6.33
CA SER A 116 4.34 4.88 -7.71
C SER A 116 4.90 3.46 -7.80
N LYS A 117 5.91 3.10 -7.00
CA LYS A 117 6.42 1.72 -6.93
C LYS A 117 5.35 0.75 -6.42
N ALA A 118 4.64 1.11 -5.35
CA ALA A 118 3.59 0.28 -4.78
C ALA A 118 2.44 0.07 -5.78
N GLU A 119 2.06 1.09 -6.54
CA GLU A 119 1.05 1.01 -7.59
C GLU A 119 1.47 0.08 -8.74
N VAL A 120 2.72 0.17 -9.19
CA VAL A 120 3.27 -0.71 -10.24
C VAL A 120 3.29 -2.16 -9.78
N GLU A 121 3.71 -2.44 -8.55
CA GLU A 121 3.73 -3.79 -8.00
C GLU A 121 2.31 -4.34 -7.82
N ALA A 122 1.37 -3.54 -7.34
CA ALA A 122 -0.04 -3.92 -7.25
C ALA A 122 -0.64 -4.25 -8.62
N ALA A 123 -0.34 -3.46 -9.65
CA ALA A 123 -0.77 -3.73 -11.02
C ALA A 123 -0.17 -5.04 -11.57
N ARG A 124 1.10 -5.34 -11.29
CA ARG A 124 1.75 -6.60 -11.67
C ARG A 124 1.09 -7.81 -11.02
N VAL A 125 0.74 -7.70 -9.74
CA VAL A 125 0.00 -8.76 -9.01
C VAL A 125 -1.38 -8.96 -9.64
N ALA A 126 -2.13 -7.90 -9.89
CA ALA A 126 -3.46 -7.98 -10.51
C ALA A 126 -3.43 -8.64 -11.89
N ILE A 127 -2.45 -8.32 -12.74
CA ILE A 127 -2.29 -8.96 -14.06
C ILE A 127 -1.99 -10.46 -13.91
N ARG A 128 -1.16 -10.86 -12.94
CA ARG A 128 -0.84 -12.27 -12.69
C ARG A 128 -2.05 -13.04 -12.20
N GLU A 129 -2.82 -12.47 -11.28
CA GLU A 129 -4.05 -13.07 -10.75
C GLU A 129 -5.11 -13.24 -11.84
N GLU A 130 -5.31 -12.22 -12.67
CA GLU A 130 -6.22 -12.26 -13.80
C GLU A 130 -5.80 -13.34 -14.82
N ALA A 131 -4.51 -13.41 -15.15
CA ALA A 131 -3.98 -14.42 -16.06
C ALA A 131 -4.11 -15.85 -15.47
N ALA A 132 -3.96 -16.01 -14.15
CA ALA A 132 -4.17 -17.29 -13.47
C ALA A 132 -5.64 -17.70 -13.51
N ARG A 133 -6.57 -16.76 -13.26
CA ARG A 133 -8.02 -17.01 -13.35
C ARG A 133 -8.43 -17.45 -14.74
N GLN A 134 -7.99 -16.74 -15.78
CA GLN A 134 -8.29 -17.09 -17.17
C GLN A 134 -7.71 -18.45 -17.57
N ARG A 135 -6.54 -18.83 -17.06
CA ARG A 135 -5.97 -20.17 -17.29
C ARG A 135 -6.79 -21.25 -16.58
N ALA A 136 -7.21 -21.01 -15.33
CA ALA A 136 -8.04 -21.95 -14.58
C ALA A 136 -9.38 -22.19 -15.27
N GLU A 137 -10.04 -21.14 -15.76
CA GLU A 137 -11.30 -21.23 -16.51
C GLU A 137 -11.13 -22.00 -17.84
N LYS A 138 -10.05 -21.74 -18.59
CA LYS A 138 -9.73 -22.49 -19.82
C LYS A 138 -9.45 -23.97 -19.55
N VAL A 139 -8.76 -24.29 -18.46
CA VAL A 139 -8.51 -25.68 -18.07
C VAL A 139 -9.81 -26.37 -17.64
N ALA A 140 -10.63 -25.71 -16.83
CA ALA A 140 -11.91 -26.24 -16.38
C ALA A 140 -12.85 -26.53 -17.56
N SER A 141 -13.03 -25.55 -18.46
CA SER A 141 -13.85 -25.74 -19.67
C SER A 141 -13.34 -26.86 -20.58
N GLN A 142 -12.03 -27.00 -20.78
CA GLN A 142 -11.46 -28.11 -21.54
C GLN A 142 -11.68 -29.47 -20.85
N GLN A 143 -11.58 -29.53 -19.52
CA GLN A 143 -11.86 -30.76 -18.77
C GLN A 143 -13.33 -31.15 -18.86
N ASP A 144 -14.26 -30.19 -18.81
CA ASP A 144 -15.69 -30.44 -18.91
C ASP A 144 -16.09 -30.91 -20.32
N LEU A 145 -15.54 -30.28 -21.37
CA LEU A 145 -15.69 -30.76 -22.75
C LEU A 145 -15.15 -32.18 -22.94
N ARG A 146 -14.00 -32.49 -22.32
CA ARG A 146 -13.41 -33.83 -22.39
C ARG A 146 -14.25 -34.87 -21.63
N LYS A 147 -14.90 -34.51 -20.54
CA LYS A 147 -15.83 -35.39 -19.81
C LYS A 147 -17.09 -35.64 -20.63
N SER A 148 -17.70 -34.60 -21.21
CA SER A 148 -18.92 -34.75 -22.00
C SER A 148 -18.72 -35.66 -23.22
N CYS A 149 -17.58 -35.57 -23.91
CA CYS A 149 -17.22 -36.44 -25.04
C CYS A 149 -16.91 -37.90 -24.65
N LYS A 150 -16.58 -38.19 -23.39
CA LYS A 150 -16.29 -39.57 -22.92
C LYS A 150 -17.51 -40.30 -22.36
N THR A 151 -18.62 -39.61 -22.16
CA THR A 151 -19.89 -40.25 -21.82
C THR A 151 -20.34 -41.09 -23.02
N PRO A 152 -20.46 -42.42 -22.92
CA PRO A 152 -21.08 -43.19 -23.99
C PRO A 152 -22.50 -42.65 -24.15
N ARG A 153 -22.82 -42.18 -25.34
CA ARG A 153 -24.18 -41.85 -25.76
C ARG A 153 -24.94 -43.18 -25.91
N SER A 154 -25.15 -43.88 -24.80
CA SER A 154 -25.78 -45.19 -24.77
C SER A 154 -27.27 -45.03 -24.51
N VAL A 155 -28.03 -45.49 -25.51
CA VAL A 155 -29.43 -45.94 -25.43
C VAL A 155 -30.44 -44.83 -25.25
N TRP A 156 -30.91 -44.21 -26.34
CA TRP A 156 -32.31 -43.79 -26.57
C TRP A 156 -32.34 -43.13 -27.95
N TYR A 157 -32.32 -43.91 -29.04
CA TYR A 157 -32.95 -43.57 -30.34
C TYR A 157 -32.74 -44.72 -31.34
N MET A 158 -33.39 -45.85 -31.12
CA MET A 158 -33.60 -46.89 -32.16
C MET A 158 -34.73 -47.83 -31.73
N SER A 159 -35.93 -47.28 -31.51
CA SER A 159 -37.15 -48.10 -31.35
C SER A 159 -38.30 -47.41 -32.08
N ALA A 160 -38.26 -47.49 -33.42
CA ALA A 160 -39.37 -47.17 -34.30
C ALA A 160 -39.15 -47.81 -35.68
N CYS A 161 -38.84 -49.11 -35.73
CA CYS A 161 -38.88 -49.94 -36.95
C CYS A 161 -38.99 -51.42 -36.54
N ASN A 162 -40.16 -51.85 -36.08
CA ASN A 162 -40.63 -53.22 -36.30
C ASN A 162 -42.13 -53.31 -36.00
N GLY A 163 -42.93 -52.86 -36.97
CA GLY A 163 -44.34 -53.20 -37.07
C GLY A 163 -44.46 -54.67 -37.50
N ILE A 164 -44.56 -55.54 -36.50
CA ILE A 164 -45.36 -56.77 -36.43
C ILE A 164 -45.94 -57.26 -37.78
N LEU A 165 -45.26 -58.26 -38.35
CA LEU A 165 -45.83 -59.23 -39.29
C LEU A 165 -46.51 -60.34 -38.48
N THR A 166 -47.84 -60.32 -38.38
CA THR A 166 -48.64 -61.51 -38.06
C THR A 166 -49.96 -61.50 -38.83
N GLY A 167 -50.02 -62.39 -39.83
CA GLY A 167 -51.17 -63.24 -40.13
C GLY A 167 -52.39 -62.62 -40.80
N HIS A 168 -52.57 -62.90 -42.10
CA HIS A 168 -53.83 -63.50 -42.56
C HIS A 168 -53.65 -64.26 -43.88
N GLU A 169 -53.87 -65.58 -43.82
CA GLU A 169 -54.28 -66.42 -44.92
C GLU A 169 -55.53 -65.86 -45.62
N ALA A 170 -55.56 -65.86 -46.96
CA ALA A 170 -56.59 -66.54 -47.76
C ALA A 170 -56.66 -66.03 -49.22
N LYS A 171 -56.39 -66.97 -50.13
CA LYS A 171 -57.19 -67.34 -51.31
C LYS A 171 -57.31 -66.36 -52.51
N GLN A 172 -56.65 -66.76 -53.60
CA GLN A 172 -57.05 -66.59 -55.01
C GLN A 172 -58.41 -67.27 -55.30
N PRO A 173 -59.13 -66.98 -56.42
CA PRO A 173 -58.65 -66.52 -57.73
C PRO A 173 -59.11 -65.15 -58.21
#